data_AF-A0A7K2QBY7-F1
#
_entry.id   AF-A0A7K2QBY7-F1
#
_cell.length_a   1.000
_cell.length_b   1.000
_cell.length_c   1.000
_cell.angle_alpha   90.00
_cell.angle_beta   90.00
_cell.angle_gamma   90.00
#
_symmetry.space_group_name_H-M   'P 1'
#
loop_
_entity.id
_entity.type
_entity.pdbx_description
1 polymer ?
#
loop_
_entity_poly.entity_id
_entity_poly.type
_entity_poly.pdbx_seq_one_letter_code
_entity_poly.pdbx_strand_id
1 'polypeptide(L)'
;NAGYAEQFKGKGVDWKVAVPTDGVYAQYYSQAVNKEAPHPAAARLWMEFLYSAEGQNLYLKGHARAVLLPVLTQDGTVDKDAAAKLPQIQGTPAFPASAELDKAKATLAEKWDKALS
;
A
#
# COMPACT_ATOMS: atom_id res chain seq x y z
N ASN A 1 7.17 -3.09 5.45
CA ASN A 1 7.27 -3.57 6.86
C ASN A 1 7.25 -5.08 7.00
N ALA A 2 6.27 -5.81 6.47
CA ALA A 2 6.20 -7.28 6.66
C ALA A 2 7.45 -8.04 6.16
N GLY A 3 7.99 -7.67 5.00
CA GLY A 3 9.23 -8.29 4.48
C GLY A 3 10.47 -8.14 5.37
N TYR A 4 10.48 -7.17 6.31
CA TYR A 4 11.59 -7.03 7.26
C TYR A 4 11.65 -8.17 8.28
N ALA A 5 10.53 -8.84 8.57
CA ALA A 5 10.53 -10.01 9.44
C ALA A 5 11.45 -11.12 8.90
N GLU A 6 11.41 -11.36 7.58
CA GLU A 6 12.30 -12.31 6.91
C GLU A 6 13.74 -11.78 6.87
N GLN A 7 13.93 -10.51 6.47
CA GLN A 7 15.26 -9.90 6.31
C GLN A 7 16.06 -9.84 7.62
N PHE A 8 15.40 -9.60 8.74
CA PHE A 8 16.06 -9.41 10.04
C PHE A 8 16.28 -10.71 10.82
N LYS A 9 15.60 -11.81 10.44
CA LYS A 9 15.78 -13.12 11.06
C LYS A 9 17.24 -13.59 11.03
N GLY A 10 17.94 -13.39 9.90
CA GLY A 10 19.36 -13.74 9.76
C GLY A 10 20.31 -12.91 10.65
N LYS A 11 19.81 -11.82 11.23
CA LYS A 11 20.54 -10.95 12.17
C LYS A 11 20.18 -11.23 13.64
N GLY A 12 19.42 -12.30 13.91
CA GLY A 12 18.96 -12.64 15.27
C GLY A 12 17.88 -11.71 15.82
N VAL A 13 17.21 -10.92 14.97
CA VAL A 13 16.15 -10.00 15.38
C VAL A 13 14.78 -10.61 15.04
N ASP A 14 13.96 -10.81 16.08
CA ASP A 14 12.56 -11.25 15.95
C ASP A 14 11.65 -10.04 15.70
N TRP A 15 11.57 -9.60 14.43
CA TRP A 15 10.73 -8.48 14.03
C TRP A 15 9.29 -8.92 13.76
N LYS A 16 8.33 -8.32 14.47
CA LYS A 16 6.89 -8.62 14.34
C LYS A 16 6.13 -7.45 13.74
N VAL A 17 5.17 -7.76 12.87
CA VAL A 17 4.27 -6.77 12.27
C VAL A 17 2.84 -7.14 12.63
N ALA A 18 2.10 -6.16 13.15
CA ALA A 18 0.70 -6.30 13.50
C ALA A 18 -0.11 -5.15 12.91
N VAL A 19 -1.40 -5.40 12.66
CA VAL A 19 -2.38 -4.37 12.31
C VAL A 19 -3.19 -4.10 13.59
N PRO A 20 -3.19 -2.87 14.14
CA PRO A 20 -3.99 -2.53 15.31
C PRO A 20 -5.49 -2.73 15.06
N THR A 21 -6.24 -3.11 16.09
CA THR A 21 -7.69 -3.39 15.98
C THR A 21 -8.56 -2.17 16.29
N ASP A 22 -8.01 -1.15 16.95
CA ASP A 22 -8.68 0.07 17.40
C ASP A 22 -8.54 1.24 16.41
N GLY A 23 -7.96 0.99 15.23
CA GLY A 23 -7.82 1.98 14.17
C GLY A 23 -7.36 1.35 12.85
N VAL A 24 -8.30 0.82 12.07
CA VAL A 24 -8.02 0.18 10.79
C VAL A 24 -8.24 1.17 9.64
N TYR A 25 -7.16 1.80 9.20
CA TYR A 25 -7.16 2.69 8.04
C TYR A 25 -6.44 2.05 6.85
N ALA A 26 -7.03 2.19 5.67
CA ALA A 26 -6.34 1.95 4.40
C ALA A 26 -5.81 3.27 3.84
N GLN A 27 -4.65 3.20 3.20
CA GLN A 27 -4.10 4.27 2.38
C GLN A 27 -3.47 3.62 1.14
N TYR A 28 -3.71 4.21 -0.03
CA TYR A 28 -3.10 3.80 -1.29
C TYR A 28 -2.20 4.89 -1.87
N TYR A 29 -1.03 4.50 -2.36
CA TYR A 29 -0.25 5.38 -3.22
C TYR A 29 -1.01 5.60 -4.53
N SER A 30 -1.44 6.84 -4.77
CA SER A 30 -2.06 7.24 -6.03
C SER A 30 -0.98 7.51 -7.06
N GLN A 31 -1.15 6.93 -8.25
CA GLN A 31 -0.27 7.16 -9.37
C GLN A 31 -0.94 8.06 -10.41
N ALA A 32 -0.15 8.91 -11.05
CA ALA A 32 -0.62 9.85 -12.04
C ALA A 32 0.40 9.97 -13.18
N VAL A 33 -0.09 10.25 -14.38
CA VAL A 33 0.75 10.59 -15.53
C VAL A 33 0.90 12.11 -15.57
N ASN A 34 2.15 12.59 -15.57
CA ASN A 34 2.43 14.02 -15.74
C ASN A 34 1.89 14.50 -17.09
N LYS A 35 1.13 15.60 -17.09
CA LYS A 35 0.59 16.25 -18.30
C LYS A 35 1.70 16.64 -19.29
N GLU A 36 2.88 16.98 -18.78
CA GLU A 36 4.05 17.42 -19.55
C GLU A 36 5.14 16.34 -19.66
N ALA A 37 4.79 15.07 -19.44
CA ALA A 37 5.75 13.98 -19.54
C ALA A 37 6.43 13.99 -20.93
N PRO A 38 7.77 13.91 -21.01
CA PRO A 38 8.48 13.86 -22.29
C PRO A 38 8.18 12.58 -23.08
N HIS A 39 7.71 11.54 -22.39
CA HIS A 39 7.30 10.26 -22.96
C HIS A 39 5.90 9.86 -22.46
N PRO A 40 4.83 10.53 -22.91
CA PRO A 40 3.49 10.35 -22.34
C PRO A 40 2.90 8.97 -22.66
N ALA A 41 3.22 8.40 -23.82
CA ALA A 41 2.79 7.05 -24.19
C ALA A 41 3.48 5.98 -23.32
N ALA A 42 4.78 6.11 -23.06
CA ALA A 42 5.51 5.20 -22.17
C ALA A 42 4.99 5.30 -20.72
N ALA A 43 4.70 6.52 -20.24
CA ALA A 43 4.12 6.72 -18.92
C ALA A 43 2.74 6.04 -18.79
N ARG A 44 1.88 6.13 -19.82
CA ARG A 44 0.59 5.41 -19.84
C ARG A 44 0.78 3.90 -19.89
N LEU A 45 1.67 3.40 -20.74
CA LEU A 45 1.97 1.97 -20.82
C LEU A 45 2.48 1.41 -19.48
N TRP A 46 3.27 2.21 -18.74
CA TRP A 46 3.70 1.84 -17.41
C TRP A 46 2.52 1.71 -16.43
N MET A 47 1.55 2.63 -16.50
CA MET A 47 0.32 2.51 -15.70
C MET A 47 -0.45 1.23 -16.03
N GLU A 48 -0.61 0.90 -17.32
CA GLU A 48 -1.26 -0.34 -17.75
C GLU A 48 -0.54 -1.57 -17.18
N PHE A 49 0.80 -1.60 -17.23
CA PHE A 49 1.59 -2.68 -16.65
C PHE A 49 1.38 -2.79 -15.13
N LEU A 50 1.46 -1.67 -14.39
CA LEU A 50 1.30 -1.69 -12.95
C LEU A 50 -0.07 -2.19 -12.50
N TYR A 51 -1.12 -1.97 -13.29
CA TYR A 51 -2.48 -2.46 -13.03
C TYR A 51 -2.82 -3.79 -13.72
N SER A 52 -1.85 -4.43 -14.37
CA SER A 52 -2.00 -5.81 -14.85
C SER A 52 -1.90 -6.82 -13.70
N ALA A 53 -2.32 -8.08 -13.95
CA ALA A 53 -2.12 -9.16 -12.99
C ALA A 53 -0.65 -9.35 -12.62
N GLU A 54 0.27 -9.20 -13.59
CA GLU A 54 1.72 -9.28 -13.35
C GLU A 54 2.19 -8.17 -12.42
N GLY A 55 1.89 -6.91 -12.74
CA GLY A 55 2.29 -5.75 -11.93
C GLY A 55 1.75 -5.82 -10.50
N GLN A 56 0.50 -6.23 -10.33
CA GLN A 56 -0.13 -6.39 -9.01
C GLN A 56 0.50 -7.54 -8.21
N ASN A 57 0.84 -8.66 -8.85
CA ASN A 57 1.56 -9.75 -8.19
C ASN A 57 3.00 -9.36 -7.81
N LEU A 58 3.66 -8.48 -8.58
CA LEU A 58 4.96 -7.93 -8.17
C LEU A 58 4.85 -7.08 -6.90
N TYR A 59 3.79 -6.27 -6.75
CA TYR A 59 3.50 -5.58 -5.49
C TYR A 59 3.27 -6.54 -4.32
N LEU A 60 2.53 -7.64 -4.54
CA LEU A 60 2.31 -8.67 -3.52
C LEU A 60 3.63 -9.31 -3.06
N LYS A 61 4.56 -9.60 -3.98
CA LYS A 61 5.91 -10.09 -3.63
C LYS A 61 6.68 -9.08 -2.77
N GLY A 62 6.46 -7.79 -2.99
CA GLY A 62 6.93 -6.70 -2.12
C GLY A 62 6.21 -6.58 -0.77
N HIS A 63 5.31 -7.50 -0.45
CA HIS A 63 4.43 -7.48 0.73
C HIS A 63 3.46 -6.29 0.78
N ALA A 64 3.16 -5.68 -0.37
CA ALA A 64 2.10 -4.68 -0.47
C ALA A 64 0.76 -5.40 -0.73
N ARG A 65 -0.32 -4.93 -0.09
CA ARG A 65 -1.67 -5.38 -0.44
C ARG A 65 -2.13 -4.66 -1.71
N ALA A 66 -1.94 -5.31 -2.85
CA ALA A 66 -2.25 -4.77 -4.16
C ALA A 66 -3.75 -4.41 -4.28
N VAL A 67 -4.08 -3.29 -4.93
CA VAL A 67 -5.46 -2.77 -5.00
C VAL A 67 -6.40 -3.72 -5.75
N LEU A 68 -5.87 -4.44 -6.74
CA LEU A 68 -6.64 -5.42 -7.51
C LEU A 68 -6.61 -6.83 -6.90
N LEU A 69 -6.05 -7.02 -5.69
CA LEU A 69 -6.01 -8.34 -5.04
C LEU A 69 -7.38 -9.06 -5.01
N PRO A 70 -8.53 -8.40 -4.75
CA PRO A 70 -9.84 -9.07 -4.82
C PRO A 70 -10.15 -9.64 -6.21
N VAL A 71 -9.87 -8.86 -7.26
CA VAL A 71 -10.11 -9.25 -8.66
C VAL A 71 -9.16 -10.39 -9.04
N LEU A 72 -7.87 -10.27 -8.75
CA LEU A 72 -6.88 -11.34 -8.99
C LEU A 72 -7.24 -12.65 -8.28
N THR A 73 -7.82 -12.56 -7.07
CA THR A 73 -8.27 -13.72 -6.31
C THR A 73 -9.47 -14.37 -6.96
N GLN A 74 -10.47 -13.56 -7.37
CA GLN A 74 -11.66 -14.03 -8.07
C GLN A 74 -11.30 -14.70 -9.41
N ASP A 75 -10.37 -14.10 -10.15
CA ASP A 75 -9.94 -14.58 -11.47
C ASP A 75 -8.92 -15.73 -11.38
N GLY A 76 -8.48 -16.10 -10.18
CA GLY A 76 -7.50 -17.17 -9.96
C GLY A 76 -6.07 -16.83 -10.43
N THR A 77 -5.78 -15.57 -10.69
CA THR A 77 -4.47 -15.08 -11.19
C THR A 77 -3.56 -14.56 -10.08
N VAL A 78 -4.01 -14.55 -8.83
CA VAL A 78 -3.22 -14.15 -7.66
C VAL A 78 -2.03 -15.10 -7.40
N ASP A 79 -0.88 -14.53 -7.09
CA ASP A 79 0.24 -15.25 -6.48
C ASP A 79 -0.14 -15.62 -5.03
N LYS A 80 -0.60 -16.87 -4.85
CA LYS A 80 -1.12 -17.35 -3.57
C LYS A 80 -0.06 -17.38 -2.46
N ASP A 81 1.19 -17.69 -2.82
CA ASP A 81 2.28 -17.77 -1.85
C ASP A 81 2.63 -16.36 -1.34
N ALA A 82 2.68 -15.37 -2.24
CA ALA A 82 2.88 -13.98 -1.85
C ALA A 82 1.70 -13.44 -1.03
N ALA A 83 0.46 -13.75 -1.43
CA ALA A 83 -0.74 -13.32 -0.71
C ALA A 83 -0.80 -13.88 0.73
N ALA A 84 -0.38 -15.14 0.92
CA ALA A 84 -0.35 -15.79 2.23
C ALA A 84 0.62 -15.12 3.23
N LYS A 85 1.61 -14.37 2.74
CA LYS A 85 2.57 -13.63 3.59
C LYS A 85 2.03 -12.28 4.10
N LEU A 86 0.88 -11.82 3.63
CA LEU A 86 0.31 -10.56 4.10
C LEU A 86 -0.23 -10.70 5.53
N PRO A 87 -0.02 -9.69 6.41
CA PRO A 87 -0.66 -9.65 7.71
C PRO A 87 -2.18 -9.70 7.57
N GLN A 88 -2.82 -10.50 8.43
CA GLN A 88 -4.27 -10.56 8.50
C GLN A 88 -4.83 -9.20 8.93
N ILE A 89 -5.92 -8.78 8.29
CA ILE A 89 -6.70 -7.62 8.70
C ILE A 89 -7.99 -8.12 9.33
N GLN A 90 -8.35 -7.55 10.47
CA GLN A 90 -9.68 -7.69 11.05
C GLN A 90 -10.51 -6.46 10.71
N GLY A 91 -11.79 -6.67 10.37
CA GLY A 91 -12.70 -5.60 9.97
C GLY A 91 -12.46 -5.08 8.54
N THR A 92 -13.22 -4.06 8.18
CA THR A 92 -13.11 -3.38 6.87
C THR A 92 -12.34 -2.09 7.04
N PRO A 93 -11.14 -1.95 6.45
CA PRO A 93 -10.41 -0.70 6.51
C PRO A 93 -11.22 0.45 5.91
N ALA A 94 -11.29 1.57 6.63
CA ALA A 94 -11.85 2.80 6.07
C ALA A 94 -10.78 3.54 5.25
N PHE A 95 -11.20 4.18 4.16
CA PHE A 95 -10.39 5.15 3.44
C PHE A 95 -10.98 6.54 3.67
N PRO A 96 -10.22 7.52 4.18
CA PRO A 96 -10.73 8.83 4.49
C PRO A 96 -11.16 9.58 3.23
N ALA A 97 -12.22 10.37 3.32
CA ALA A 97 -12.62 11.26 2.23
C ALA A 97 -11.59 12.37 2.02
N SER A 98 -11.47 12.89 0.80
CA SER A 98 -10.48 13.94 0.48
C SER A 98 -10.58 15.16 1.39
N ALA A 99 -11.81 15.60 1.71
CA ALA A 99 -12.02 16.74 2.62
C ALA A 99 -11.51 16.49 4.05
N GLU A 100 -11.61 15.25 4.53
CA GLU A 100 -11.07 14.85 5.83
C GLU A 100 -9.54 14.85 5.81
N LEU A 101 -8.95 14.33 4.72
CA LEU A 101 -7.50 14.38 4.49
C LEU A 101 -6.98 15.81 4.44
N ASP A 102 -7.66 16.71 3.73
CA ASP A 102 -7.22 18.11 3.59
C ASP A 102 -7.28 18.84 4.94
N LYS A 103 -8.35 18.65 5.71
CA LYS A 103 -8.46 19.19 7.07
C LYS A 103 -7.38 18.63 8.00
N ALA A 104 -7.10 17.34 7.93
CA ALA A 104 -6.05 16.70 8.72
C ALA A 104 -4.66 17.25 8.35
N LYS A 105 -4.35 17.39 7.05
CA LYS A 105 -3.09 17.98 6.58
C LYS A 105 -2.90 19.41 7.07
N ALA A 106 -3.92 20.25 6.97
CA ALA A 106 -3.86 21.63 7.47
C ALA A 106 -3.61 21.67 8.99
N THR A 107 -4.30 20.81 9.74
CA THR A 107 -4.13 20.70 11.19
C THR A 107 -2.71 20.28 11.56
N LEU A 108 -2.15 19.28 10.88
CA LEU A 108 -0.78 18.83 11.10
C LEU A 108 0.22 19.94 10.77
N ALA A 109 0.09 20.61 9.62
CA ALA A 109 0.98 21.69 9.23
C ALA A 109 1.01 22.84 10.25
N GLU A 110 -0.12 23.17 10.88
CA GLU A 110 -0.21 24.25 11.87
C GLU A 110 0.31 23.84 13.26
N LYS A 111 0.09 22.58 13.66
CA LYS A 111 0.18 22.18 15.08
C LYS A 111 1.28 21.18 15.39
N TRP A 112 1.89 20.53 14.40
CA TRP A 112 2.83 19.44 14.64
C TRP A 112 4.04 19.87 15.47
N ASP A 113 4.68 20.98 15.12
CA ASP A 113 5.87 21.47 15.82
C ASP A 113 5.58 21.77 17.30
N LYS A 114 4.41 22.33 17.61
CA LYS A 114 3.99 22.66 18.98
C LYS A 114 3.64 21.42 19.82
N ALA A 115 3.28 20.32 19.17
CA ALA A 115 2.91 19.07 19.86
C ALA A 115 4.14 18.24 20.26
N LEU A 116 5.31 18.53 19.67
CA LEU A 116 6.57 17.80 19.89
C LEU A 116 7.58 18.56 20.75
N SER A 117 7.34 19.84 21.04
CA SER A 117 8.14 20.68 21.94
C SER A 117 7.67 20.58 23.38
#